data_AF-A0A961WFI5-F1
#
_entry.id   AF-A0A961WFI5-F1
#
_cell.length_a   1.000
_cell.length_b   1.000
_cell.length_c   1.000
_cell.angle_alpha   90.00
_cell.angle_beta   90.00
_cell.angle_gamma   90.00
#
_symmetry.space_group_name_H-M   'P 1'
#
loop_
_entity.id
_entity.type
_entity.pdbx_description
1 polymer ?
#
loop_
_entity_poly.entity_id
_entity_poly.type
_entity_poly.pdbx_seq_one_letter_code
_entity_poly.pdbx_strand_id
1 'polypeptide(L)'
;AVDAVTGIRSNVFVGDRAAPASSVGDTAITGHVWLSQDGEQTFDTTKIGLQNFDVDVLDASGSPLSLTQSLEPDDFANGTSPSLDGVTVTAVGAVVASEILTSESTFATTGSNVFTALDTQAFQQSISWSSARDQVLRAQFDEPVSHVWIDAASLVDSGYARIEAYDIDGQLIRRVTSGAISLGQSTTMEVSSATPQIASVLVFGHAGTSVALDNLRFGTPTKGTSDSLGVFTLPMLPDGEYQLRVSSSNPQVYRLPDPNISFSVSEGAVSSDLAVRATQSTSLWQNPNNRADVNNSNSVEPLDALLVINALAKSGPRELTSVDVAPPYYDVNGDGSIAPIDALIVINEIQQNRSLAGELFNHQNASVDRQSDDTLEAFDVAIGELAGEDSDEQSQGDRWDVQRYAAIPTNSVKSHKSDETDEALSLLELEAQMLASLI
;
A
#
# COMPACT_ATOMS: atom_id res chain seq x y z
N ALA A 1 -14.97 9.33 -21.59
CA ALA A 1 -15.59 9.77 -22.87
C ALA A 1 -15.59 8.60 -23.85
N VAL A 2 -16.48 8.60 -24.86
CA VAL A 2 -16.61 7.48 -25.82
C VAL A 2 -15.96 7.86 -27.15
N ASP A 3 -14.98 7.08 -27.60
CA ASP A 3 -14.56 7.07 -29.00
C ASP A 3 -15.43 6.08 -29.78
N ALA A 4 -16.18 6.58 -30.77
CA ALA A 4 -17.18 5.81 -31.50
C ALA A 4 -16.60 4.92 -32.61
N VAL A 5 -15.28 4.88 -32.80
CA VAL A 5 -14.61 4.14 -33.88
C VAL A 5 -13.85 2.93 -33.36
N THR A 6 -13.27 3.02 -32.15
CA THR A 6 -12.41 1.98 -31.56
C THR A 6 -13.13 1.08 -30.56
N GLY A 7 -14.32 1.47 -30.07
CA GLY A 7 -15.08 0.70 -29.07
C GLY A 7 -14.45 0.69 -27.66
N ILE A 8 -13.33 1.39 -27.47
CA ILE A 8 -12.66 1.51 -26.17
C ILE A 8 -13.49 2.42 -25.28
N ARG A 9 -14.00 1.85 -24.18
CA ARG A 9 -14.61 2.61 -23.09
C ARG A 9 -13.52 2.96 -22.08
N SER A 10 -13.29 4.26 -21.88
CA SER A 10 -12.55 4.76 -20.72
C SER A 10 -13.53 4.96 -19.57
N ASN A 11 -13.19 4.44 -18.39
CA ASN A 11 -13.93 4.68 -17.16
C ASN A 11 -14.13 6.19 -16.94
N VAL A 12 -15.30 6.57 -16.42
CA VAL A 12 -15.56 7.93 -15.93
C VAL A 12 -15.13 7.94 -14.47
N PHE A 13 -14.04 8.65 -14.20
CA PHE A 13 -13.59 8.90 -12.84
C PHE A 13 -14.41 10.06 -12.25
N VAL A 14 -15.08 9.82 -11.12
CA VAL A 14 -15.70 10.85 -10.30
C VAL A 14 -14.90 10.92 -9.01
N GLY A 15 -14.26 12.06 -8.79
CA GLY A 15 -13.63 12.41 -7.51
C GLY A 15 -14.30 13.64 -6.95
N ASP A 16 -14.60 13.60 -5.66
CA ASP A 16 -14.90 14.79 -4.87
C ASP A 16 -13.66 15.13 -4.04
N ARG A 17 -13.56 16.34 -3.48
CA ARG A 17 -12.47 16.69 -2.56
C ARG A 17 -12.45 15.85 -1.28
N ALA A 18 -13.54 15.16 -0.97
CA ALA A 18 -13.68 14.26 0.18
C ALA A 18 -13.37 12.77 -0.14
N ALA A 19 -13.20 12.38 -1.40
CA ALA A 19 -12.99 10.97 -1.77
C ALA A 19 -12.05 10.81 -2.98
N PRO A 20 -11.12 9.83 -2.96
CA PRO A 20 -10.26 9.55 -4.11
C PRO A 20 -11.10 9.22 -5.36
N ALA A 21 -10.60 9.61 -6.54
CA ALA A 21 -11.36 9.51 -7.78
C ALA A 21 -11.64 8.04 -8.16
N SER A 22 -12.88 7.60 -8.00
CA SER A 22 -13.32 6.23 -8.30
C SER A 22 -14.00 6.15 -9.67
N SER A 23 -13.99 4.96 -10.27
CA SER A 23 -14.80 4.71 -11.47
C SER A 23 -16.27 4.67 -11.09
N VAL A 24 -17.13 5.34 -11.85
CA VAL A 24 -18.59 5.18 -11.73
C VAL A 24 -18.95 3.73 -12.09
N GLY A 25 -19.22 2.93 -11.06
CA GLY A 25 -19.40 1.48 -11.13
C GLY A 25 -18.75 0.71 -9.98
N ASP A 26 -17.78 1.31 -9.27
CA ASP A 26 -16.98 0.66 -8.23
C ASP A 26 -17.22 1.23 -6.81
N THR A 27 -18.34 0.90 -6.17
CA THR A 27 -18.63 1.31 -4.77
C THR A 27 -18.09 0.31 -3.75
N ALA A 28 -16.77 0.23 -3.66
CA ALA A 28 -16.12 -0.36 -2.49
C ALA A 28 -16.25 0.59 -1.28
N ILE A 29 -16.46 0.03 -0.09
CA ILE A 29 -16.53 0.79 1.16
C ILE A 29 -15.14 1.30 1.49
N THR A 30 -14.95 2.62 1.40
CA THR A 30 -13.68 3.28 1.71
C THR A 30 -13.75 3.93 3.08
N GLY A 31 -12.66 3.83 3.84
CA GLY A 31 -12.48 4.55 5.10
C GLY A 31 -11.03 4.90 5.35
N HIS A 32 -10.80 5.64 6.43
CA HIS A 32 -9.50 6.23 6.75
C HIS A 32 -9.14 6.03 8.23
N VAL A 33 -7.90 5.60 8.50
CA VAL A 33 -7.28 5.67 9.82
C VAL A 33 -6.31 6.84 9.84
N TRP A 34 -6.50 7.78 10.76
CA TRP A 34 -5.76 9.04 10.80
C TRP A 34 -5.20 9.34 12.20
N LEU A 35 -4.05 10.00 12.23
CA LEU A 35 -3.41 10.46 13.47
C LEU A 35 -4.00 11.80 13.93
N SER A 36 -4.61 11.80 15.12
CA SER A 36 -4.97 13.00 15.86
C SER A 36 -3.71 13.69 16.41
N GLN A 37 -3.53 14.95 16.02
CA GLN A 37 -2.55 15.87 16.59
C GLN A 37 -3.26 16.81 17.58
N ASP A 38 -2.56 17.21 18.65
CA ASP A 38 -3.01 18.21 19.63
C ASP A 38 -4.42 18.03 20.23
N GLY A 39 -4.95 16.80 20.24
CA GLY A 39 -6.28 16.47 20.76
C GLY A 39 -7.44 16.74 19.82
N GLU A 40 -7.18 16.97 18.53
CA GLU A 40 -8.20 17.09 17.49
C GLU A 40 -9.11 15.86 17.41
N GLN A 41 -10.42 16.08 17.29
CA GLN A 41 -11.43 15.01 17.25
C GLN A 41 -12.12 14.86 15.89
N THR A 42 -11.95 15.84 15.00
CA THR A 42 -12.54 15.89 13.66
C THR A 42 -11.52 15.51 12.60
N PHE A 43 -11.90 14.61 11.70
CA PHE A 43 -11.12 14.25 10.51
C PHE A 43 -11.04 15.43 9.52
N ASP A 44 -9.89 15.55 8.85
CA ASP A 44 -9.69 16.38 7.66
C ASP A 44 -8.79 15.60 6.68
N THR A 45 -9.03 15.80 5.39
CA THR A 45 -8.30 15.22 4.27
C THR A 45 -6.80 15.54 4.24
N THR A 46 -6.35 16.55 4.98
CA THR A 46 -4.91 16.91 5.10
C THR A 46 -4.19 16.21 6.26
N LYS A 47 -4.86 15.32 7.01
CA LYS A 47 -4.27 14.64 8.17
C LYS A 47 -3.37 13.49 7.75
N ILE A 48 -2.41 13.15 8.62
CA ILE A 48 -1.49 12.03 8.40
C ILE A 48 -2.29 10.73 8.56
N GLY A 49 -2.40 9.97 7.47
CA GLY A 49 -2.95 8.62 7.48
C GLY A 49 -1.97 7.61 8.08
N LEU A 50 -2.49 6.52 8.64
CA LEU A 50 -1.69 5.50 9.32
C LEU A 50 -1.84 4.12 8.68
N GLN A 51 -0.72 3.55 8.26
CA GLN A 51 -0.61 2.23 7.63
C GLN A 51 -0.69 1.08 8.64
N ASN A 52 -1.04 -0.12 8.17
CA ASN A 52 -0.96 -1.39 8.91
C ASN A 52 -1.89 -1.45 10.13
N PHE A 53 -3.03 -0.79 10.06
CA PHE A 53 -4.15 -1.02 10.97
C PHE A 53 -5.03 -2.10 10.36
N ASP A 54 -5.28 -3.15 11.13
CA ASP A 54 -6.20 -4.22 10.74
C ASP A 54 -7.63 -3.73 10.87
N VAL A 55 -8.46 -4.09 9.90
CA VAL A 55 -9.87 -3.71 9.79
C VAL A 55 -10.71 -4.98 9.72
N ASP A 56 -11.61 -5.16 10.68
CA ASP A 56 -12.60 -6.23 10.75
C ASP A 56 -14.00 -5.64 10.58
N VAL A 57 -14.83 -6.27 9.74
CA VAL A 57 -16.28 -6.08 9.77
C VAL A 57 -16.88 -7.09 10.73
N LEU A 58 -17.71 -6.59 11.64
CA LEU A 58 -18.49 -7.33 12.62
C LEU A 58 -19.98 -7.16 12.31
N ASP A 59 -20.80 -8.09 12.79
CA ASP A 59 -22.25 -7.93 12.73
C ASP A 59 -22.75 -6.80 13.65
N ALA A 60 -24.04 -6.47 13.57
CA ALA A 60 -24.68 -5.46 14.42
C ALA A 60 -24.49 -5.69 15.94
N SER A 61 -24.22 -6.94 16.38
CA SER A 61 -23.96 -7.30 17.78
C SER A 61 -22.50 -7.14 18.21
N GLY A 62 -21.58 -6.88 17.27
CA GLY A 62 -20.13 -6.84 17.50
C GLY A 62 -19.46 -8.21 17.44
N SER A 63 -20.12 -9.23 16.87
CA SER A 63 -19.54 -10.56 16.66
C SER A 63 -18.78 -10.63 15.33
N PRO A 64 -17.67 -11.40 15.24
CA PRO A 64 -16.92 -11.56 13.98
C PRO A 64 -17.81 -12.07 12.84
N LEU A 65 -17.85 -11.31 11.74
CA LEU A 65 -18.63 -11.66 10.57
C LEU A 65 -17.76 -12.39 9.54
N SER A 66 -18.19 -13.56 9.08
CA SER A 66 -17.61 -14.24 7.91
C SER A 66 -18.68 -14.30 6.82
N LEU A 67 -18.48 -13.50 5.76
CA LEU A 67 -19.28 -13.60 4.52
C LEU A 67 -18.54 -14.37 3.42
N THR A 68 -17.46 -15.08 3.77
CA THR A 68 -16.74 -15.99 2.89
C THR A 68 -16.99 -17.44 3.29
N GLN A 69 -17.17 -18.30 2.29
CA GLN A 69 -17.26 -19.75 2.41
C GLN A 69 -16.11 -20.42 1.65
N SER A 70 -15.81 -21.68 1.98
CA SER A 70 -14.76 -22.48 1.34
C SER A 70 -15.25 -23.90 1.06
N LEU A 71 -15.07 -24.36 -0.17
CA LEU A 71 -15.22 -25.76 -0.56
C LEU A 71 -13.81 -26.35 -0.72
N GLU A 72 -13.41 -27.15 0.26
CA GLU A 72 -12.06 -27.72 0.36
C GLU A 72 -12.09 -29.22 0.03
N PRO A 73 -11.34 -29.71 -0.98
CA PRO A 73 -11.32 -31.14 -1.33
C PRO A 73 -10.90 -32.08 -0.18
N ASP A 74 -10.08 -31.61 0.77
CA ASP A 74 -9.66 -32.41 1.93
C ASP A 74 -10.72 -32.60 3.02
N ASP A 75 -11.79 -31.80 3.03
CA ASP A 75 -12.93 -32.01 3.95
C ASP A 75 -13.78 -33.24 3.57
N PHE A 76 -13.52 -33.85 2.41
CA PHE A 76 -14.28 -34.99 1.85
C PHE A 76 -13.38 -36.21 1.61
N ALA A 77 -13.95 -37.40 1.74
CA ALA A 77 -13.21 -38.63 1.48
C ALA A 77 -12.81 -38.75 0.00
N ASN A 78 -11.59 -39.21 -0.28
CA ASN A 78 -11.06 -39.44 -1.62
C ASN A 78 -12.05 -40.28 -2.47
N GLY A 79 -12.36 -39.80 -3.67
CA GLY A 79 -13.30 -40.41 -4.61
C GLY A 79 -14.78 -40.07 -4.36
N THR A 80 -15.09 -39.14 -3.46
CA THR A 80 -16.46 -38.65 -3.21
C THR A 80 -16.68 -37.26 -3.79
N SER A 81 -17.94 -36.93 -4.05
CA SER A 81 -18.37 -35.67 -4.65
C SER A 81 -18.47 -34.59 -3.55
N PRO A 82 -17.68 -33.51 -3.60
CA PRO A 82 -17.67 -32.48 -2.56
C PRO A 82 -18.94 -31.62 -2.65
N SER A 83 -19.50 -31.24 -1.49
CA SER A 83 -20.80 -30.53 -1.41
C SER A 83 -20.83 -29.48 -0.30
N LEU A 84 -21.29 -28.28 -0.62
CA LEU A 84 -21.45 -27.16 0.31
C LEU A 84 -22.65 -26.31 -0.09
N ASP A 85 -23.48 -25.91 0.87
CA ASP A 85 -24.62 -25.01 0.61
C ASP A 85 -24.14 -23.65 0.08
N GLY A 86 -24.81 -23.09 -0.93
CA GLY A 86 -24.40 -21.85 -1.57
C GLY A 86 -23.52 -22.01 -2.81
N VAL A 87 -23.00 -23.21 -3.10
CA VAL A 87 -22.24 -23.48 -4.35
C VAL A 87 -22.47 -24.88 -4.92
N THR A 88 -22.75 -24.94 -6.21
CA THR A 88 -22.73 -26.17 -7.01
C THR A 88 -21.49 -26.18 -7.91
N VAL A 89 -20.59 -27.14 -7.72
CA VAL A 89 -19.42 -27.37 -8.59
C VAL A 89 -19.70 -28.47 -9.61
N THR A 90 -19.31 -28.23 -10.87
CA THR A 90 -19.50 -29.16 -12.00
C THR A 90 -18.30 -29.11 -12.95
N ALA A 91 -18.03 -30.22 -13.63
CA ALA A 91 -17.12 -30.22 -14.77
C ALA A 91 -17.91 -29.89 -16.06
N VAL A 92 -17.36 -29.00 -16.88
CA VAL A 92 -17.92 -28.61 -18.18
C VAL A 92 -16.97 -29.05 -19.27
N GLY A 93 -17.50 -29.77 -20.26
CA GLY A 93 -16.70 -30.32 -21.35
C GLY A 93 -17.37 -31.44 -22.14
N ALA A 94 -16.94 -31.66 -23.38
CA ALA A 94 -17.44 -32.71 -24.27
C ALA A 94 -16.96 -34.13 -23.91
N VAL A 95 -15.89 -34.25 -23.12
CA VAL A 95 -15.24 -35.54 -22.78
C VAL A 95 -15.16 -35.82 -21.29
N VAL A 96 -15.77 -34.99 -20.45
CA VAL A 96 -15.74 -35.11 -18.99
C VAL A 96 -17.14 -35.40 -18.43
N ALA A 97 -17.23 -36.23 -17.39
CA ALA A 97 -18.47 -36.40 -16.64
C ALA A 97 -18.72 -35.14 -15.80
N SER A 98 -19.97 -34.67 -15.73
CA SER A 98 -20.31 -33.41 -15.05
C SER A 98 -20.04 -33.40 -13.54
N GLU A 99 -19.88 -34.57 -12.93
CA GLU A 99 -19.62 -34.74 -11.49
C GLU A 99 -18.16 -34.41 -11.14
N ILE A 100 -17.99 -33.55 -10.14
CA ILE A 100 -16.70 -33.31 -9.48
C ILE A 100 -16.50 -34.36 -8.40
N LEU A 101 -15.28 -34.88 -8.30
CA LEU A 101 -14.83 -35.80 -7.26
C LEU A 101 -13.55 -35.28 -6.61
N THR A 102 -13.29 -35.59 -5.35
CA THR A 102 -11.98 -35.34 -4.72
C THR A 102 -11.00 -36.48 -5.04
N SER A 103 -9.70 -36.19 -5.13
CA SER A 103 -8.66 -37.24 -5.21
C SER A 103 -7.31 -36.75 -4.71
N GLU A 104 -6.54 -37.65 -4.10
CA GLU A 104 -5.16 -37.41 -3.66
C GLU A 104 -4.26 -36.96 -4.82
N SER A 105 -3.43 -35.94 -4.60
CA SER A 105 -2.53 -35.37 -5.60
C SER A 105 -1.32 -34.69 -4.97
N THR A 106 -0.14 -34.86 -5.57
CA THR A 106 1.07 -34.09 -5.21
C THR A 106 1.00 -32.62 -5.65
N PHE A 107 -0.09 -32.22 -6.32
CA PHE A 107 -0.38 -30.85 -6.74
C PHE A 107 -1.47 -30.19 -5.87
N ALA A 108 -1.87 -30.84 -4.77
CA ALA A 108 -2.70 -30.21 -3.75
C ALA A 108 -1.94 -29.03 -3.11
N THR A 109 -2.66 -27.95 -2.86
CA THR A 109 -2.17 -26.67 -2.34
C THR A 109 -2.54 -26.50 -0.87
N THR A 110 -3.69 -27.06 -0.51
CA THR A 110 -4.10 -27.46 0.84
C THR A 110 -3.95 -28.98 0.99
N GLY A 111 -3.91 -29.46 2.24
CA GLY A 111 -3.80 -30.88 2.64
C GLY A 111 -3.16 -31.87 1.65
N SER A 112 -4.00 -32.58 0.89
CA SER A 112 -3.63 -33.72 0.05
C SER A 112 -4.53 -33.99 -1.16
N ASN A 113 -5.77 -33.49 -1.16
CA ASN A 113 -6.75 -33.74 -2.22
C ASN A 113 -6.87 -32.55 -3.19
N VAL A 114 -7.38 -32.79 -4.40
CA VAL A 114 -7.74 -31.74 -5.37
C VAL A 114 -9.10 -32.03 -6.01
N PHE A 115 -9.68 -31.03 -6.68
CA PHE A 115 -10.85 -31.24 -7.54
C PHE A 115 -10.47 -32.03 -8.80
N THR A 116 -11.24 -33.08 -9.08
CA THR A 116 -11.10 -33.95 -10.25
C THR A 116 -12.45 -34.18 -10.93
N ALA A 117 -12.42 -34.74 -12.14
CA ALA A 117 -13.60 -35.30 -12.78
C ALA A 117 -13.23 -36.51 -13.65
N LEU A 118 -14.21 -37.36 -13.97
CA LEU A 118 -13.98 -38.55 -14.80
C LEU A 118 -13.83 -38.15 -16.28
N ASP A 119 -12.66 -38.41 -16.87
CA ASP A 119 -12.48 -38.42 -18.32
C ASP A 119 -13.24 -39.63 -18.89
N THR A 120 -14.29 -39.36 -19.66
CA THR A 120 -15.23 -40.37 -20.19
C THR A 120 -14.69 -41.14 -21.39
N GLN A 121 -13.60 -40.66 -22.02
CA GLN A 121 -12.91 -41.39 -23.09
C GLN A 121 -11.81 -42.29 -22.53
N ALA A 122 -11.07 -41.81 -21.54
CA ALA A 122 -10.03 -42.58 -20.86
C ALA A 122 -10.59 -43.55 -19.80
N PHE A 123 -11.81 -43.30 -19.30
CA PHE A 123 -12.40 -43.97 -18.12
C PHE A 123 -11.51 -43.85 -16.87
N GLN A 124 -10.88 -42.69 -16.66
CA GLN A 124 -9.97 -42.40 -15.54
C GLN A 124 -10.30 -41.04 -14.92
N GLN A 125 -10.07 -40.89 -13.60
CA GLN A 125 -10.13 -39.58 -12.95
C GLN A 125 -9.01 -38.69 -13.48
N SER A 126 -9.36 -37.44 -13.81
CA SER A 126 -8.46 -36.42 -14.34
C SER A 126 -8.37 -35.26 -13.37
N ILE A 127 -7.15 -35.01 -12.86
CA ILE A 127 -6.78 -33.78 -12.15
C ILE A 127 -6.56 -32.58 -13.10
N SER A 128 -6.64 -32.78 -14.42
CA SER A 128 -6.14 -31.84 -15.43
C SER A 128 -7.24 -30.94 -15.99
N TRP A 129 -7.39 -29.75 -15.40
CA TRP A 129 -8.28 -28.71 -15.91
C TRP A 129 -7.59 -27.91 -17.03
N SER A 130 -8.17 -27.92 -18.23
CA SER A 130 -7.62 -27.24 -19.41
C SER A 130 -8.68 -26.94 -20.48
N SER A 131 -8.63 -25.72 -21.00
CA SER A 131 -9.40 -25.30 -22.18
C SER A 131 -9.04 -26.09 -23.46
N ALA A 132 -7.81 -26.60 -23.58
CA ALA A 132 -7.41 -27.40 -24.75
C ALA A 132 -7.86 -28.86 -24.68
N ARG A 133 -8.28 -29.33 -23.50
CA ARG A 133 -8.92 -30.64 -23.30
C ARG A 133 -10.44 -30.56 -23.30
N ASP A 134 -11.01 -29.35 -23.40
CA ASP A 134 -12.41 -29.08 -23.09
C ASP A 134 -12.81 -29.72 -21.75
N GLN A 135 -12.02 -29.43 -20.71
CA GLN A 135 -12.27 -29.84 -19.32
C GLN A 135 -12.10 -28.62 -18.40
N VAL A 136 -13.21 -28.03 -18.00
CA VAL A 136 -13.28 -26.78 -17.24
C VAL A 136 -14.05 -26.98 -15.95
N LEU A 137 -13.58 -26.45 -14.82
CA LEU A 137 -14.33 -26.43 -13.58
C LEU A 137 -15.30 -25.24 -13.60
N ARG A 138 -16.57 -25.49 -13.33
CA ARG A 138 -17.59 -24.46 -13.11
C ARG A 138 -18.04 -24.48 -11.67
N ALA A 139 -17.96 -23.35 -10.99
CA ALA A 139 -18.67 -23.11 -9.75
C ALA A 139 -19.85 -22.19 -10.04
N GLN A 140 -21.06 -22.61 -9.69
CA GLN A 140 -22.28 -21.81 -9.77
C GLN A 140 -22.76 -21.55 -8.35
N PHE A 141 -23.00 -20.27 -8.01
CA PHE A 141 -23.41 -19.87 -6.68
C PHE A 141 -24.94 -19.80 -6.60
N ASP A 142 -25.51 -20.15 -5.45
CA ASP A 142 -26.96 -20.09 -5.25
C ASP A 142 -27.46 -18.64 -5.21
N GLU A 143 -26.63 -17.74 -4.66
CA GLU A 143 -26.79 -16.29 -4.67
C GLU A 143 -25.51 -15.63 -5.24
N PRO A 144 -25.60 -14.54 -6.04
CA PRO A 144 -24.42 -13.91 -6.62
C PRO A 144 -23.44 -13.35 -5.58
N VAL A 145 -22.14 -13.55 -5.80
CA VAL A 145 -21.06 -13.14 -4.87
C VAL A 145 -20.23 -11.97 -5.41
N SER A 146 -19.44 -11.33 -4.54
CA SER A 146 -18.54 -10.23 -4.94
C SER A 146 -17.13 -10.71 -5.29
N HIS A 147 -16.64 -11.77 -4.63
CA HIS A 147 -15.29 -12.32 -4.81
C HIS A 147 -15.30 -13.84 -4.91
N VAL A 148 -14.37 -14.38 -5.69
CA VAL A 148 -14.06 -15.81 -5.80
C VAL A 148 -12.55 -16.00 -5.91
N TRP A 149 -12.02 -16.96 -5.14
CA TRP A 149 -10.64 -17.42 -5.19
C TRP A 149 -10.60 -18.93 -5.39
N ILE A 150 -9.59 -19.42 -6.10
CA ILE A 150 -9.33 -20.85 -6.24
C ILE A 150 -7.84 -21.04 -6.53
N ASP A 151 -7.22 -22.01 -5.86
CA ASP A 151 -5.80 -22.26 -6.05
C ASP A 151 -5.59 -23.14 -7.30
N ALA A 152 -4.59 -22.77 -8.11
CA ALA A 152 -4.27 -23.44 -9.37
C ALA A 152 -2.80 -23.85 -9.40
N ALA A 153 -2.54 -25.16 -9.37
CA ALA A 153 -1.21 -25.74 -9.41
C ALA A 153 -0.85 -26.23 -10.82
N SER A 154 0.33 -25.87 -11.33
CA SER A 154 0.71 -26.20 -12.71
C SER A 154 1.12 -27.66 -12.89
N LEU A 155 0.54 -28.32 -13.89
CA LEU A 155 0.91 -29.69 -14.30
C LEU A 155 2.02 -29.71 -15.38
N VAL A 156 2.59 -28.54 -15.72
CA VAL A 156 3.64 -28.36 -16.74
C VAL A 156 4.66 -27.28 -16.33
N ASP A 157 5.85 -27.28 -16.92
CA ASP A 157 6.95 -26.36 -16.54
C ASP A 157 6.66 -24.86 -16.75
N SER A 158 5.64 -24.51 -17.54
CA SER A 158 5.19 -23.13 -17.75
C SER A 158 3.68 -23.12 -18.01
N GLY A 159 2.91 -23.31 -16.95
CA GLY A 159 1.44 -23.31 -16.97
C GLY A 159 0.86 -21.91 -16.83
N TYR A 160 -0.39 -21.75 -17.26
CA TYR A 160 -1.17 -20.53 -17.08
C TYR A 160 -2.57 -20.94 -16.64
N ALA A 161 -3.07 -20.37 -15.56
CA ALA A 161 -4.44 -20.55 -15.12
C ALA A 161 -5.31 -19.36 -15.58
N ARG A 162 -6.60 -19.61 -15.76
CA ARG A 162 -7.60 -18.58 -16.06
C ARG A 162 -8.84 -18.81 -15.20
N ILE A 163 -9.40 -17.71 -14.71
CA ILE A 163 -10.73 -17.62 -14.12
C ILE A 163 -11.55 -16.59 -14.89
N GLU A 164 -12.82 -16.91 -15.13
CA GLU A 164 -13.79 -16.07 -15.84
C GLU A 164 -15.07 -16.00 -14.99
N ALA A 165 -15.47 -14.80 -14.60
CA ALA A 165 -16.68 -14.53 -13.82
C ALA A 165 -17.84 -14.09 -14.72
N TYR A 166 -19.00 -14.67 -14.48
CA TYR A 166 -20.23 -14.46 -15.24
C TYR A 166 -21.38 -14.02 -14.34
N ASP A 167 -22.23 -13.12 -14.85
CA ASP A 167 -23.46 -12.71 -14.19
C ASP A 167 -24.60 -13.73 -14.36
N ILE A 168 -25.77 -13.42 -13.81
CA ILE A 168 -26.95 -14.30 -13.84
C ILE A 168 -27.52 -14.48 -15.27
N ASP A 169 -27.27 -13.52 -16.17
CA ASP A 169 -27.64 -13.57 -17.59
C ASP A 169 -26.55 -14.24 -18.45
N GLY A 170 -25.49 -14.76 -17.82
CA GLY A 170 -24.37 -15.43 -18.49
C GLY A 170 -23.44 -14.48 -19.26
N GLN A 171 -23.47 -13.17 -18.99
CA GLN A 171 -22.51 -12.23 -19.56
C GLN A 171 -21.20 -12.27 -18.78
N LEU A 172 -20.08 -12.14 -19.49
CA LEU A 172 -18.75 -12.10 -18.88
C LEU A 172 -18.55 -10.75 -18.15
N ILE A 173 -18.47 -10.79 -16.82
CA ILE A 173 -18.14 -9.64 -15.97
C ILE A 173 -16.65 -9.34 -16.09
N ARG A 174 -15.81 -10.35 -15.83
CA ARG A 174 -14.36 -10.19 -15.73
C ARG A 174 -13.62 -11.49 -16.04
N ARG A 175 -12.41 -11.37 -16.57
CA ARG A 175 -11.48 -12.47 -16.85
C ARG A 175 -10.13 -12.13 -16.26
N VAL A 176 -9.54 -13.07 -15.52
CA VAL A 176 -8.18 -12.96 -14.98
C VAL A 176 -7.37 -14.15 -15.48
N THR A 177 -6.10 -13.92 -15.83
CA THR A 177 -5.15 -14.94 -16.28
C THR A 177 -3.88 -14.78 -15.46
N SER A 178 -3.31 -15.88 -14.95
CA SER A 178 -2.08 -15.84 -14.17
C SER A 178 -0.87 -15.41 -15.01
N GLY A 179 0.22 -15.07 -14.33
CA GLY A 179 1.56 -15.21 -14.91
C GLY A 179 1.92 -16.67 -15.18
N ALA A 180 3.13 -16.92 -15.66
CA ALA A 180 3.65 -18.28 -15.83
C ALA A 180 3.82 -18.97 -14.45
N ILE A 181 3.30 -20.19 -14.33
CA ILE A 181 3.37 -21.03 -13.13
C ILE A 181 4.29 -22.22 -13.44
N SER A 182 5.38 -22.37 -12.68
CA SER A 182 6.30 -23.52 -12.81
C SER A 182 5.65 -24.83 -12.40
N LEU A 183 6.14 -25.96 -12.91
CA LEU A 183 5.64 -27.30 -12.56
C LEU A 183 5.60 -27.52 -11.04
N GLY A 184 4.44 -27.94 -10.53
CA GLY A 184 4.25 -28.20 -9.09
C GLY A 184 4.23 -26.94 -8.21
N GLN A 185 4.34 -25.74 -8.79
CA GLN A 185 4.03 -24.49 -8.10
C GLN A 185 2.57 -24.12 -8.32
N SER A 186 2.02 -23.29 -7.44
CA SER A 186 0.64 -22.83 -7.49
C SER A 186 0.52 -21.31 -7.42
N THR A 187 -0.67 -20.83 -7.74
CA THR A 187 -1.07 -19.44 -7.52
C THR A 187 -2.57 -19.40 -7.18
N THR A 188 -2.98 -18.47 -6.33
CA THR A 188 -4.40 -18.21 -6.09
C THR A 188 -4.95 -17.39 -7.25
N MET A 189 -5.85 -18.00 -8.02
CA MET A 189 -6.64 -17.29 -9.02
C MET A 189 -7.74 -16.52 -8.32
N GLU A 190 -7.78 -15.21 -8.51
CA GLU A 190 -8.78 -14.32 -7.92
C GLU A 190 -9.61 -13.63 -9.02
N VAL A 191 -10.91 -13.50 -8.77
CA VAL A 191 -11.79 -12.61 -9.53
C VAL A 191 -12.78 -11.91 -8.60
N SER A 192 -13.01 -10.63 -8.86
CA SER A 192 -13.88 -9.80 -8.05
C SER A 192 -14.66 -8.77 -8.87
N SER A 193 -15.81 -8.37 -8.33
CA SER A 193 -16.67 -7.28 -8.79
C SER A 193 -17.02 -6.35 -7.62
N ALA A 194 -17.38 -5.11 -7.95
CA ALA A 194 -17.75 -4.10 -6.96
C ALA A 194 -19.03 -4.47 -6.18
N THR A 195 -20.05 -4.96 -6.87
CA THR A 195 -21.30 -5.48 -6.29
C THR A 195 -21.29 -7.02 -6.23
N PRO A 196 -22.16 -7.65 -5.42
CA PRO A 196 -22.42 -9.09 -5.51
C PRO A 196 -23.19 -9.41 -6.80
N GLN A 197 -22.48 -9.73 -7.87
CA GLN A 197 -23.05 -10.02 -9.20
C GLN A 197 -22.44 -11.24 -9.90
N ILE A 198 -21.41 -11.88 -9.31
CA ILE A 198 -20.80 -13.09 -9.86
C ILE A 198 -21.73 -14.27 -9.53
N ALA A 199 -22.52 -14.72 -10.51
CA ALA A 199 -23.42 -15.87 -10.37
C ALA A 199 -22.71 -17.20 -10.69
N SER A 200 -21.67 -17.19 -11.52
CA SER A 200 -20.80 -18.36 -11.70
C SER A 200 -19.39 -17.99 -12.15
N VAL A 201 -18.43 -18.88 -11.91
CA VAL A 201 -17.08 -18.82 -12.50
C VAL A 201 -16.75 -20.05 -13.32
N LEU A 202 -15.91 -19.87 -14.34
CA LEU A 202 -15.22 -20.94 -15.06
C LEU A 202 -13.72 -20.86 -14.79
N VAL A 203 -13.10 -21.99 -14.44
CA VAL A 203 -11.69 -22.08 -14.02
C VAL A 203 -10.98 -23.20 -14.77
N PHE A 204 -9.84 -22.88 -15.41
CA PHE A 204 -9.14 -23.82 -16.29
C PHE A 204 -7.70 -23.41 -16.63
N GLY A 205 -6.91 -24.39 -17.08
CA GLY A 205 -5.62 -24.16 -17.74
C GLY A 205 -5.77 -23.46 -19.10
N HIS A 206 -5.06 -22.35 -19.26
CA HIS A 206 -5.06 -21.48 -20.42
C HIS A 206 -3.82 -21.70 -21.31
N ALA A 207 -3.82 -21.09 -22.51
CA ALA A 207 -2.72 -21.19 -23.49
C ALA A 207 -2.32 -22.63 -23.87
N GLY A 208 -3.25 -23.59 -23.79
CA GLY A 208 -2.99 -25.01 -24.04
C GLY A 208 -2.36 -25.78 -22.87
N THR A 209 -2.21 -25.15 -21.71
CA THR A 209 -1.63 -25.76 -20.50
C THR A 209 -2.71 -26.40 -19.61
N SER A 210 -2.29 -27.22 -18.65
CA SER A 210 -3.17 -27.87 -17.67
C SER A 210 -2.77 -27.50 -16.24
N VAL A 211 -3.78 -27.36 -15.38
CA VAL A 211 -3.61 -27.12 -13.94
C VAL A 211 -4.45 -28.11 -13.12
N ALA A 212 -4.00 -28.44 -11.92
CA ALA A 212 -4.87 -28.94 -10.86
C ALA A 212 -5.54 -27.75 -10.18
N LEU A 213 -6.76 -27.94 -9.67
CA LEU A 213 -7.56 -26.90 -9.02
C LEU A 213 -7.97 -27.35 -7.62
N ASP A 214 -7.96 -26.41 -6.68
CA ASP A 214 -8.02 -26.69 -5.25
C ASP A 214 -8.53 -25.47 -4.46
N ASN A 215 -8.92 -25.64 -3.18
CA ASN A 215 -9.20 -24.55 -2.23
C ASN A 215 -10.11 -23.43 -2.78
N LEU A 216 -11.33 -23.79 -3.23
CA LEU A 216 -12.32 -22.87 -3.78
C LEU A 216 -12.98 -22.06 -2.65
N ARG A 217 -12.72 -20.75 -2.64
CA ARG A 217 -13.30 -19.79 -1.68
C ARG A 217 -14.17 -18.77 -2.41
N PHE A 218 -15.24 -18.31 -1.80
CA PHE A 218 -16.17 -17.36 -2.42
C PHE A 218 -16.96 -16.55 -1.38
N GLY A 219 -17.49 -15.40 -1.79
CA GLY A 219 -18.36 -14.55 -0.96
C GLY A 219 -17.93 -13.09 -0.96
N THR A 220 -17.90 -12.45 0.21
CA THR A 220 -17.45 -11.06 0.40
C THR A 220 -16.43 -10.98 1.54
N PRO A 221 -15.20 -10.47 1.30
CA PRO A 221 -14.23 -10.17 2.35
C PRO A 221 -14.79 -9.24 3.43
N THR A 222 -14.64 -9.65 4.68
CA THR A 222 -14.98 -8.85 5.87
C THR A 222 -13.74 -8.32 6.60
N LYS A 223 -12.58 -8.34 5.93
CA LYS A 223 -11.29 -7.93 6.49
C LYS A 223 -10.49 -7.11 5.49
N GLY A 224 -9.67 -6.18 6.01
CA GLY A 224 -8.72 -5.40 5.23
C GLY A 224 -7.64 -4.79 6.12
N THR A 225 -6.74 -4.02 5.51
CA THR A 225 -5.71 -3.23 6.22
C THR A 225 -5.64 -1.83 5.63
N SER A 226 -5.14 -0.87 6.42
CA SER A 226 -4.88 0.49 5.92
C SER A 226 -3.55 0.60 5.17
N ASP A 227 -3.55 1.37 4.09
CA ASP A 227 -2.40 1.68 3.25
C ASP A 227 -1.54 2.84 3.79
N SER A 228 -0.50 3.24 3.06
CA SER A 228 0.42 4.32 3.45
C SER A 228 -0.23 5.71 3.56
N LEU A 229 -1.46 5.87 3.06
CA LEU A 229 -2.28 7.08 3.19
C LEU A 229 -3.38 6.89 4.27
N GLY A 230 -3.31 5.82 5.04
CA GLY A 230 -4.31 5.44 6.03
C GLY A 230 -5.63 4.94 5.43
N VAL A 231 -5.72 4.80 4.11
CA VAL A 231 -6.94 4.37 3.41
C VAL A 231 -7.08 2.88 3.58
N PHE A 232 -8.24 2.42 4.03
CA PHE A 232 -8.65 1.03 3.86
C PHE A 232 -9.83 0.96 2.90
N THR A 233 -9.89 -0.14 2.15
CA THR A 233 -10.99 -0.42 1.24
C THR A 233 -11.52 -1.81 1.54
N LEU A 234 -12.80 -1.90 1.83
CA LEU A 234 -13.56 -3.13 1.97
C LEU A 234 -14.47 -3.29 0.75
N PRO A 235 -14.68 -4.50 0.23
CA PRO A 235 -15.66 -4.71 -0.83
C PRO A 235 -17.09 -4.45 -0.34
N MET A 236 -18.02 -4.24 -1.27
CA MET A 236 -19.41 -3.94 -0.93
C MET A 236 -20.04 -5.07 -0.10
N LEU A 237 -20.39 -4.73 1.14
CA LEU A 237 -21.18 -5.60 2.01
C LEU A 237 -22.64 -5.64 1.52
N PRO A 238 -23.40 -6.70 1.85
CA PRO A 238 -24.86 -6.70 1.68
C PRO A 238 -25.53 -5.56 2.45
N ASP A 239 -26.78 -5.24 2.10
CA ASP A 239 -27.59 -4.29 2.86
C ASP A 239 -27.83 -4.81 4.29
N GLY A 240 -27.57 -3.98 5.30
CA GLY A 240 -27.58 -4.41 6.70
C GLY A 240 -26.93 -3.42 7.67
N GLU A 241 -26.91 -3.81 8.95
CA GLU A 241 -26.30 -3.05 10.05
C GLU A 241 -25.03 -3.77 10.51
N TYR A 242 -23.92 -3.02 10.63
CA TYR A 242 -22.59 -3.57 10.89
C TYR A 242 -21.82 -2.74 11.92
N GLN A 243 -20.73 -3.31 12.44
CA GLN A 243 -19.71 -2.55 13.16
C GLN A 243 -18.35 -2.77 12.48
N LEU A 244 -17.67 -1.69 12.16
CA LEU A 244 -16.26 -1.71 11.77
C LEU A 244 -15.42 -1.73 13.05
N ARG A 245 -14.58 -2.74 13.25
CA ARG A 245 -13.54 -2.73 14.28
C ARG A 245 -12.19 -2.51 13.64
N VAL A 246 -11.42 -1.58 14.18
CA VAL A 246 -10.04 -1.33 13.77
C VAL A 246 -9.09 -1.59 14.94
N SER A 247 -7.94 -2.20 14.64
CA SER A 247 -6.87 -2.47 15.61
C SER A 247 -5.50 -2.08 15.05
N SER A 248 -4.67 -1.48 15.91
CA SER A 248 -3.27 -1.20 15.58
C SER A 248 -2.43 -2.48 15.69
N SER A 249 -1.60 -2.74 14.69
CA SER A 249 -0.52 -3.74 14.78
C SER A 249 0.56 -3.36 15.81
N ASN A 250 0.74 -2.06 16.08
CA ASN A 250 1.52 -1.54 17.21
C ASN A 250 0.62 -0.79 18.23
N PRO A 251 -0.03 -1.51 19.16
CA PRO A 251 -0.92 -0.93 20.17
C PRO A 251 -0.18 -0.28 21.35
N GLN A 252 1.15 -0.37 21.40
CA GLN A 252 1.96 0.35 22.40
C GLN A 252 2.09 1.83 22.02
N VAL A 253 2.20 2.11 20.72
CA VAL A 253 2.27 3.47 20.16
C VAL A 253 0.87 4.01 19.86
N TYR A 254 0.08 3.33 19.04
CA TYR A 254 -1.20 3.89 18.61
C TYR A 254 -2.35 3.39 19.47
N ARG A 255 -2.94 4.31 20.24
CA ARG A 255 -4.19 4.11 20.96
C ARG A 255 -5.35 4.54 20.09
N LEU A 256 -6.37 3.69 20.00
CA LEU A 256 -7.64 3.96 19.32
C LEU A 256 -8.68 4.23 20.40
N PRO A 257 -9.12 5.49 20.65
CA PRO A 257 -10.13 5.77 21.67
C PRO A 257 -11.49 5.19 21.28
N ASP A 258 -11.80 5.24 19.99
CA ASP A 258 -13.07 4.80 19.40
C ASP A 258 -12.77 3.75 18.30
N PRO A 259 -12.36 2.51 18.67
CA PRO A 259 -11.92 1.49 17.71
C PRO A 259 -13.08 0.82 16.96
N ASN A 260 -14.33 1.04 17.38
CA ASN A 260 -15.52 0.45 16.78
C ASN A 260 -16.43 1.57 16.23
N ILE A 261 -16.80 1.50 14.95
CA ILE A 261 -17.74 2.42 14.28
C ILE A 261 -18.96 1.61 13.82
N SER A 262 -20.16 1.96 14.30
CA SER A 262 -21.41 1.43 13.73
C SER A 262 -21.75 2.13 12.43
N PHE A 263 -22.14 1.37 11.41
CA PHE A 263 -22.60 1.87 10.13
C PHE A 263 -23.64 0.92 9.52
N SER A 264 -24.51 1.46 8.67
CA SER A 264 -25.40 0.64 7.85
C SER A 264 -25.03 0.73 6.38
N VAL A 265 -25.41 -0.31 5.63
CA VAL A 265 -25.30 -0.36 4.17
C VAL A 265 -26.71 -0.45 3.60
N SER A 266 -27.01 0.41 2.62
CA SER A 266 -28.26 0.37 1.87
C SER A 266 -28.01 0.75 0.41
N GLU A 267 -28.49 -0.08 -0.52
CA GLU A 267 -28.24 0.06 -1.96
C GLU A 267 -26.74 0.17 -2.31
N GLY A 268 -25.88 -0.44 -1.50
CA GLY A 268 -24.41 -0.37 -1.63
C GLY A 268 -23.72 0.90 -1.13
N ALA A 269 -24.47 1.86 -0.59
CA ALA A 269 -23.92 3.04 0.07
C ALA A 269 -23.82 2.83 1.59
N VAL A 270 -22.72 3.30 2.20
CA VAL A 270 -22.60 3.38 3.66
C VAL A 270 -23.34 4.60 4.21
N SER A 271 -23.91 4.47 5.42
CA SER A 271 -24.64 5.53 6.11
C SER A 271 -23.81 6.77 6.49
N SER A 272 -22.49 6.64 6.52
CA SER A 272 -21.57 7.63 7.08
C SER A 272 -20.11 7.32 6.69
N ASP A 273 -19.28 8.36 6.65
CA ASP A 273 -17.84 8.23 6.44
C ASP A 273 -17.18 7.37 7.55
N LEU A 274 -16.34 6.42 7.15
CA LEU A 274 -15.64 5.53 8.08
C LEU A 274 -14.26 6.10 8.43
N ALA A 275 -14.22 7.10 9.32
CA ALA A 275 -12.98 7.73 9.77
C ALA A 275 -12.62 7.34 11.21
N VAL A 276 -11.57 6.54 11.39
CA VAL A 276 -11.09 6.06 12.70
C VAL A 276 -9.95 6.94 13.21
N ARG A 277 -10.16 7.53 14.38
CA ARG A 277 -9.16 8.37 15.05
C ARG A 277 -8.16 7.52 15.84
N ALA A 278 -6.89 7.58 15.48
CA ALA A 278 -5.78 7.12 16.30
C ALA A 278 -5.14 8.28 17.06
N THR A 279 -4.59 7.99 18.23
CA THR A 279 -3.78 8.91 19.04
C THR A 279 -2.45 8.24 19.34
N GLN A 280 -1.35 8.96 19.13
CA GLN A 280 -0.01 8.48 19.47
C GLN A 280 0.18 8.60 20.99
N SER A 281 0.28 7.47 21.67
CA SER A 281 0.89 7.37 22.99
C SER A 281 2.36 7.71 22.83
N THR A 282 2.91 8.57 23.69
CA THR A 282 4.36 8.84 23.72
C THR A 282 5.11 7.51 23.81
N SER A 283 5.95 7.22 22.82
CA SER A 283 6.73 5.98 22.81
C SER A 283 7.64 5.94 24.03
N LEU A 284 7.72 4.79 24.68
CA LEU A 284 8.64 4.58 25.81
C LEU A 284 10.11 4.63 25.36
N TRP A 285 10.34 4.50 24.05
CA TRP A 285 11.65 4.58 23.39
C TRP A 285 11.99 5.98 22.86
N GLN A 286 11.10 6.96 23.07
CA GLN A 286 11.33 8.37 22.77
C GLN A 286 11.69 9.13 24.06
N ASN A 287 12.68 10.01 23.99
CA ASN A 287 13.04 10.83 25.16
C ASN A 287 11.89 11.80 25.50
N PRO A 288 11.30 11.73 26.71
CA PRO A 288 10.14 12.53 27.09
C PRO A 288 10.44 14.02 27.30
N ASN A 289 11.71 14.41 27.47
CA ASN A 289 12.14 15.80 27.65
C ASN A 289 12.52 16.45 26.31
N ASN A 290 13.25 15.72 25.47
CA ASN A 290 13.67 16.17 24.15
C ASN A 290 13.94 14.97 23.24
N ARG A 291 13.02 14.68 22.30
CA ARG A 291 13.07 13.51 21.41
C ARG A 291 14.42 13.30 20.69
N ALA A 292 15.17 14.36 20.40
CA ALA A 292 16.43 14.29 19.65
C ALA A 292 17.67 14.01 20.53
N ASP A 293 17.54 14.15 21.85
CA ASP A 293 18.57 13.80 22.85
C ASP A 293 18.44 12.30 23.18
N VAL A 294 18.86 11.46 22.24
CA VAL A 294 18.78 9.98 22.30
C VAL A 294 19.45 9.44 23.57
N ASN A 295 20.55 10.03 24.02
CA ASN A 295 21.28 9.56 25.20
C ASN A 295 20.81 10.19 26.54
N ASN A 296 19.92 11.18 26.50
CA ASN A 296 19.42 11.94 27.65
C ASN A 296 20.52 12.71 28.42
N SER A 297 21.41 13.36 27.67
CA SER A 297 22.47 14.27 28.17
C SER A 297 21.98 15.67 28.54
N ASN A 298 20.76 16.04 28.13
CA ASN A 298 20.21 17.40 28.04
C ASN A 298 20.85 18.26 26.93
N SER A 299 21.47 17.63 25.92
CA SER A 299 22.09 18.25 24.74
C SER A 299 21.75 17.43 23.51
N VAL A 300 21.64 18.04 22.32
CA VAL A 300 21.44 17.31 21.06
C VAL A 300 22.77 17.31 20.30
N GLU A 301 23.45 16.16 20.28
CA GLU A 301 24.82 16.04 19.82
C GLU A 301 24.98 15.00 18.70
N PRO A 302 26.07 15.04 17.90
CA PRO A 302 26.34 14.00 16.91
C PRO A 302 26.40 12.57 17.49
N LEU A 303 26.63 12.43 18.81
CA LEU A 303 26.55 11.16 19.51
C LEU A 303 25.15 10.53 19.47
N ASP A 304 24.10 11.35 19.53
CA ASP A 304 22.70 10.88 19.52
C ASP A 304 22.35 10.21 18.19
N ALA A 305 22.70 10.85 17.08
CA ALA A 305 22.56 10.26 15.74
C ALA A 305 23.42 9.00 15.58
N LEU A 306 24.65 9.00 16.10
CA LEU A 306 25.54 7.83 16.06
C LEU A 306 24.99 6.64 16.86
N LEU A 307 24.27 6.86 17.97
CA LEU A 307 23.66 5.78 18.73
C LEU A 307 22.56 5.07 17.94
N VAL A 308 21.71 5.82 17.25
CA VAL A 308 20.68 5.28 16.34
C VAL A 308 21.34 4.54 15.18
N ILE A 309 22.30 5.15 14.49
CA ILE A 309 23.02 4.53 13.35
C ILE A 309 23.71 3.23 13.77
N ASN A 310 24.36 3.18 14.92
CA ASN A 310 25.01 1.98 15.42
C ASN A 310 24.00 0.87 15.78
N ALA A 311 22.85 1.22 16.34
CA ALA A 311 21.79 0.27 16.66
C ALA A 311 21.10 -0.30 15.39
N LEU A 312 20.97 0.51 14.33
CA LEU A 312 20.54 0.07 13.00
C LEU A 312 21.59 -0.83 12.33
N ALA A 313 22.86 -0.43 12.33
CA ALA A 313 23.94 -1.22 11.73
C ALA A 313 24.14 -2.59 12.40
N LYS A 314 23.80 -2.70 13.70
CA LYS A 314 23.92 -3.94 14.47
C LYS A 314 22.76 -4.93 14.28
N SER A 315 21.54 -4.43 14.05
CA SER A 315 20.33 -5.27 14.16
C SER A 315 19.22 -4.93 13.16
N GLY A 316 19.48 -4.04 12.21
CA GLY A 316 18.51 -3.54 11.24
C GLY A 316 17.41 -2.67 11.85
N PRO A 317 16.54 -2.12 10.98
CA PRO A 317 15.27 -1.55 11.39
C PRO A 317 14.37 -2.61 12.02
N ARG A 318 13.65 -2.26 13.10
CA ARG A 318 12.77 -3.18 13.84
C ARG A 318 11.83 -2.45 14.78
N GLU A 319 10.71 -3.07 15.12
CA GLU A 319 9.84 -2.69 16.24
C GLU A 319 10.60 -2.77 17.59
N LEU A 320 10.28 -1.85 18.50
CA LEU A 320 10.82 -1.78 19.86
C LEU A 320 9.75 -2.24 20.86
N THR A 321 9.93 -3.44 21.43
CA THR A 321 8.85 -4.18 22.10
C THR A 321 8.91 -4.21 23.63
N SER A 322 9.96 -3.63 24.24
CA SER A 322 10.15 -3.66 25.70
C SER A 322 9.58 -2.42 26.40
N VAL A 323 9.03 -2.64 27.59
CA VAL A 323 8.19 -1.69 28.36
C VAL A 323 8.98 -0.99 29.48
N ASP A 324 10.20 -1.43 29.77
CA ASP A 324 11.13 -0.77 30.70
C ASP A 324 12.32 -0.25 29.89
N VAL A 325 12.48 1.07 29.83
CA VAL A 325 13.38 1.75 28.89
C VAL A 325 14.17 2.84 29.61
N ALA A 326 15.45 2.55 29.81
CA ALA A 326 16.46 3.57 30.08
C ALA A 326 17.11 4.01 28.76
N PRO A 327 17.75 5.20 28.70
CA PRO A 327 18.52 5.62 27.52
C PRO A 327 19.52 4.53 27.07
N PRO A 328 19.73 4.32 25.76
CA PRO A 328 19.35 5.26 24.69
C PRO A 328 17.91 5.11 24.17
N TYR A 329 17.28 6.26 23.94
CA TYR A 329 15.95 6.44 23.35
C TYR A 329 16.05 6.47 21.82
N TYR A 330 16.01 5.29 21.18
CA TYR A 330 16.25 5.16 19.74
C TYR A 330 15.13 5.65 18.82
N ASP A 331 13.91 5.77 19.36
CA ASP A 331 12.69 6.10 18.61
C ASP A 331 12.45 7.61 18.71
N VAL A 332 12.99 8.35 17.74
CA VAL A 332 13.03 9.81 17.75
C VAL A 332 11.75 10.37 17.13
N ASN A 333 11.16 9.69 16.15
CA ASN A 333 9.87 10.07 15.58
C ASN A 333 8.66 9.65 16.44
N GLY A 334 8.83 8.66 17.33
CA GLY A 334 7.81 8.13 18.24
C GLY A 334 6.97 7.00 17.64
N ASP A 335 7.33 6.42 16.48
CA ASP A 335 6.53 5.44 15.74
C ASP A 335 6.57 4.01 16.32
N GLY A 336 7.45 3.77 17.30
CA GLY A 336 7.60 2.48 17.99
C GLY A 336 8.67 1.58 17.38
N SER A 337 9.28 2.01 16.28
CA SER A 337 10.39 1.32 15.65
C SER A 337 11.70 2.04 15.91
N ILE A 338 12.80 1.43 15.48
CA ILE A 338 14.03 2.15 15.16
C ILE A 338 14.24 2.04 13.65
N ALA A 339 14.33 3.19 12.97
CA ALA A 339 14.46 3.28 11.53
C ALA A 339 15.46 4.39 11.13
N PRO A 340 15.94 4.42 9.87
CA PRO A 340 16.87 5.47 9.42
C PRO A 340 16.34 6.90 9.58
N ILE A 341 15.01 7.07 9.60
CA ILE A 341 14.35 8.37 9.80
C ILE A 341 14.66 8.97 11.18
N ASP A 342 14.84 8.15 12.22
CA ASP A 342 15.18 8.62 13.58
C ASP A 342 16.54 9.32 13.60
N ALA A 343 17.53 8.71 12.97
CA ALA A 343 18.87 9.30 12.84
C ALA A 343 18.84 10.59 12.00
N LEU A 344 18.03 10.62 10.94
CA LEU A 344 17.86 11.81 10.09
C LEU A 344 17.22 12.98 10.85
N ILE A 345 16.24 12.73 11.72
CA ILE A 345 15.63 13.78 12.55
C ILE A 345 16.67 14.40 13.48
N VAL A 346 17.49 13.58 14.16
CA VAL A 346 18.57 14.10 15.04
C VAL A 346 19.60 14.91 14.24
N ILE A 347 20.01 14.44 13.06
CA ILE A 347 20.97 15.16 12.20
C ILE A 347 20.41 16.53 11.77
N ASN A 348 19.14 16.58 11.39
CA ASN A 348 18.45 17.82 11.03
C ASN A 348 18.35 18.79 12.21
N GLU A 349 18.04 18.29 13.41
CA GLU A 349 17.96 19.08 14.65
C GLU A 349 19.34 19.71 15.00
N ILE A 350 20.43 18.96 14.89
CA ILE A 350 21.80 19.46 15.08
C ILE A 350 22.11 20.59 14.08
N GLN A 351 21.71 20.43 12.81
CA GLN A 351 21.96 21.41 11.77
C GLN A 351 21.17 22.71 11.98
N GLN A 352 19.92 22.62 12.46
CA GLN A 352 19.10 23.79 12.82
C GLN A 352 19.69 24.54 14.02
N ASN A 353 20.05 23.83 15.09
CA ASN A 353 20.64 24.43 16.30
C ASN A 353 21.98 25.13 16.03
N ARG A 354 22.82 24.60 15.12
CA ARG A 354 24.04 25.28 14.66
C ARG A 354 23.78 26.57 13.89
N SER A 355 22.68 26.61 13.13
CA SER A 355 22.30 27.79 12.33
C SER A 355 21.83 28.93 13.25
N LEU A 356 20.98 28.61 14.23
CA LEU A 356 20.50 29.56 15.26
C LEU A 356 21.64 30.10 16.15
N ALA A 357 22.63 29.25 16.49
CA ALA A 357 23.80 29.69 17.24
C ALA A 357 24.61 30.76 16.49
N GLY A 358 24.68 30.68 15.16
CA GLY A 358 25.40 31.66 14.32
C GLY A 358 24.80 33.07 14.34
N GLU A 359 23.48 33.20 14.44
CA GLU A 359 22.80 34.50 14.42
C GLU A 359 23.00 35.28 15.73
N LEU A 360 23.04 34.59 16.88
CA LEU A 360 23.27 35.21 18.18
C LEU A 360 24.65 35.88 18.31
N PHE A 361 25.70 35.31 17.69
CA PHE A 361 27.03 35.92 17.67
C PHE A 361 27.11 37.20 16.82
N ASN A 362 26.25 37.35 15.82
CA ASN A 362 26.32 38.50 14.91
C ASN A 362 25.75 39.78 15.54
N HIS A 363 24.88 39.66 16.55
CA HIS A 363 24.29 40.81 17.25
C HIS A 363 25.15 41.41 18.36
N GLN A 364 26.18 40.71 18.87
CA GLN A 364 27.07 41.25 19.91
C GLN A 364 28.29 42.01 19.36
N ASN A 365 28.74 41.73 18.13
CA ASN A 365 29.87 42.43 17.53
C ASN A 365 29.51 43.78 16.86
N ALA A 366 28.23 44.02 16.57
CA ALA A 366 27.78 45.24 15.87
C ALA A 366 27.81 46.53 16.72
N SER A 367 28.15 46.44 18.01
CA SER A 367 28.10 47.55 18.97
C SER A 367 29.47 48.07 19.44
N VAL A 368 30.58 47.44 19.02
CA VAL A 368 31.93 47.75 19.55
C VAL A 368 32.76 48.66 18.62
N ASP A 369 32.46 48.70 17.32
CA ASP A 369 33.33 49.32 16.30
C ASP A 369 32.96 50.77 15.92
N ARG A 370 32.63 51.62 16.90
CA ARG A 370 32.38 53.06 16.69
C ARG A 370 32.91 53.95 17.82
N GLN A 371 34.22 53.91 18.09
CA GLN A 371 34.89 54.94 18.90
C GLN A 371 36.43 54.95 18.76
N SER A 372 36.96 55.51 17.66
CA SER A 372 38.27 56.21 17.63
C SER A 372 38.46 56.99 16.31
N ASP A 373 39.26 58.06 16.39
CA ASP A 373 39.73 59.02 15.36
C ASP A 373 38.64 59.78 14.55
N ASP A 374 38.43 61.10 14.74
CA ASP A 374 39.33 62.28 14.53
C ASP A 374 39.90 62.40 13.10
N THR A 375 40.01 63.56 12.43
CA THR A 375 39.41 64.92 12.53
C THR A 375 39.67 65.62 11.16
N LEU A 376 39.32 66.92 11.01
CA LEU A 376 39.67 67.83 9.89
C LEU A 376 38.80 67.69 8.62
N GLU A 377 38.38 68.74 7.92
CA GLU A 377 38.38 70.19 8.23
C GLU A 377 37.24 70.88 7.44
N ALA A 378 36.86 72.10 7.82
CA ALA A 378 35.68 72.79 7.26
C ALA A 378 35.96 73.50 5.92
N PHE A 379 34.94 73.62 5.07
CA PHE A 379 34.85 74.70 4.08
C PHE A 379 33.39 75.11 3.80
N ASP A 380 33.00 76.28 4.31
CA ASP A 380 31.76 76.96 3.92
C ASP A 380 31.89 77.59 2.52
N VAL A 381 30.92 77.37 1.63
CA VAL A 381 30.40 78.40 0.71
C VAL A 381 28.92 78.12 0.43
N ALA A 382 28.06 79.12 0.68
CA ALA A 382 26.65 79.10 0.27
C ALA A 382 26.35 80.24 -0.72
N ILE A 383 25.84 79.89 -1.91
CA ILE A 383 25.01 80.65 -2.90
C ILE A 383 24.45 79.55 -3.84
N GLY A 384 23.22 79.52 -4.36
CA GLY A 384 22.00 80.34 -4.28
C GLY A 384 21.01 79.71 -5.27
N GLU A 385 19.80 79.32 -4.85
CA GLU A 385 18.54 80.08 -5.01
C GLU A 385 17.76 79.81 -6.33
N LEU A 386 16.56 79.22 -6.17
CA LEU A 386 15.36 79.22 -7.05
C LEU A 386 15.44 78.69 -8.51
N ALA A 387 14.72 77.59 -8.81
CA ALA A 387 13.33 77.64 -9.35
C ALA A 387 12.90 76.34 -10.09
N GLY A 388 11.66 75.91 -9.88
CA GLY A 388 10.89 74.94 -10.69
C GLY A 388 11.35 73.46 -10.61
N GLU A 389 10.52 72.45 -10.69
CA GLU A 389 9.08 72.18 -10.50
C GLU A 389 8.90 70.71 -10.96
N ASP A 390 7.93 70.01 -10.36
CA ASP A 390 7.28 68.78 -10.80
C ASP A 390 7.93 67.37 -10.72
N SER A 391 7.09 66.49 -10.13
CA SER A 391 7.05 65.00 -10.14
C SER A 391 7.98 64.21 -9.21
N ASP A 392 7.43 63.91 -8.02
CA ASP A 392 7.89 62.88 -7.09
C ASP A 392 7.72 61.45 -7.63
N GLU A 393 8.60 60.55 -7.14
CA GLU A 393 8.36 59.19 -6.59
C GLU A 393 7.08 58.40 -6.98
N GLN A 394 7.01 57.07 -7.13
CA GLN A 394 7.90 55.90 -6.90
C GLN A 394 7.20 54.66 -7.57
N SER A 395 7.70 53.40 -7.66
CA SER A 395 8.91 52.73 -7.17
C SER A 395 9.25 51.46 -8.01
N GLN A 396 10.32 50.78 -7.60
CA GLN A 396 10.67 49.33 -7.67
C GLN A 396 9.79 48.31 -8.42
N GLY A 397 10.46 47.31 -9.03
CA GLY A 397 9.82 46.02 -9.35
C GLY A 397 10.53 45.06 -10.33
N ASP A 398 11.82 45.27 -10.66
CA ASP A 398 12.46 44.45 -11.71
C ASP A 398 12.78 43.02 -11.26
N ARG A 399 12.43 42.08 -12.14
CA ARG A 399 12.43 40.63 -11.90
C ARG A 399 13.78 40.01 -12.23
N TRP A 400 14.27 39.11 -11.37
CA TRP A 400 15.41 38.28 -11.71
C TRP A 400 15.03 37.18 -12.71
N ASP A 401 15.75 37.17 -13.83
CA ASP A 401 15.56 36.25 -14.95
C ASP A 401 16.43 34.99 -14.75
N VAL A 402 15.89 33.80 -14.97
CA VAL A 402 16.61 32.53 -14.75
C VAL A 402 17.43 32.16 -15.99
N GLN A 403 18.75 32.28 -15.88
CA GLN A 403 19.66 31.85 -16.95
C GLN A 403 19.86 30.33 -17.01
N ARG A 404 19.49 29.76 -18.16
CA ARG A 404 20.22 28.74 -18.94
C ARG A 404 21.23 27.85 -18.18
N TYR A 405 20.93 26.55 -18.13
CA TYR A 405 21.98 25.52 -18.22
C TYR A 405 21.89 24.80 -19.58
N ALA A 406 23.04 24.58 -20.20
CA ALA A 406 23.18 24.07 -21.56
C ALA A 406 23.45 22.56 -21.61
N ALA A 407 23.18 21.96 -22.77
CA ALA A 407 23.29 20.53 -23.01
C ALA A 407 24.73 19.97 -22.86
N ILE A 408 24.83 18.72 -22.39
CA ILE A 408 26.04 17.90 -22.42
C ILE A 408 26.00 17.02 -23.68
N PRO A 409 27.03 17.01 -24.55
CA PRO A 409 27.01 16.24 -25.79
C PRO A 409 27.35 14.76 -25.57
N THR A 410 26.69 13.89 -26.33
CA THR A 410 27.02 12.47 -26.44
C THR A 410 28.27 12.26 -27.30
N ASN A 411 29.12 11.30 -26.93
CA ASN A 411 30.32 10.96 -27.69
C ASN A 411 30.40 9.45 -27.93
N SER A 412 30.54 9.03 -29.19
CA SER A 412 30.54 7.62 -29.60
C SER A 412 31.92 7.16 -30.07
N VAL A 413 32.42 6.03 -29.57
CA VAL A 413 33.54 5.28 -30.20
C VAL A 413 33.28 3.77 -30.11
N LYS A 414 33.72 3.01 -31.14
CA LYS A 414 33.53 1.55 -31.26
C LYS A 414 34.78 0.75 -30.83
N SER A 415 34.54 -0.40 -30.20
CA SER A 415 35.29 -1.69 -30.29
C SER A 415 36.82 -1.73 -30.15
N HIS A 416 37.33 -2.50 -29.18
CA HIS A 416 37.85 -3.88 -29.41
C HIS A 416 38.13 -4.64 -28.09
N LYS A 417 38.46 -5.94 -28.20
CA LYS A 417 38.91 -6.88 -27.13
C LYS A 417 40.16 -6.34 -26.37
N SER A 418 40.58 -6.81 -25.19
CA SER A 418 40.43 -8.15 -24.55
C SER A 418 40.67 -8.13 -23.03
N ASP A 419 40.45 -9.30 -22.41
CA ASP A 419 41.06 -9.85 -21.17
C ASP A 419 40.47 -9.54 -19.78
N GLU A 420 40.66 -10.53 -18.91
CA GLU A 420 40.03 -10.73 -17.60
C GLU A 420 40.66 -9.85 -16.52
N THR A 421 39.84 -9.04 -15.82
CA THR A 421 39.85 -8.78 -14.35
C THR A 421 38.94 -7.57 -14.04
N ASP A 422 37.63 -7.76 -13.79
CA ASP A 422 36.76 -6.64 -13.36
C ASP A 422 35.45 -7.01 -12.60
N GLU A 423 35.39 -8.16 -11.93
CA GLU A 423 34.20 -8.56 -11.13
C GLU A 423 34.11 -7.91 -9.72
N ALA A 424 35.02 -6.98 -9.38
CA ALA A 424 35.08 -6.34 -8.06
C ALA A 424 34.57 -4.89 -8.02
N LEU A 425 34.30 -4.26 -9.17
CA LEU A 425 33.94 -2.83 -9.25
C LEU A 425 32.45 -2.57 -9.54
N SER A 426 31.70 -3.55 -10.06
CA SER A 426 30.29 -3.37 -10.45
C SER A 426 29.29 -3.30 -9.29
N LEU A 427 29.65 -3.76 -8.08
CA LEU A 427 28.75 -3.74 -6.92
C LEU A 427 28.68 -2.36 -6.25
N LEU A 428 29.79 -1.62 -6.21
CA LEU A 428 29.85 -0.29 -5.58
C LEU A 428 29.13 0.79 -6.40
N GLU A 429 29.12 0.71 -7.73
CA GLU A 429 28.35 1.64 -8.57
C GLU A 429 26.84 1.33 -8.55
N LEU A 430 26.43 0.09 -8.30
CA LEU A 430 25.02 -0.28 -8.18
C LEU A 430 24.40 0.22 -6.86
N GLU A 431 25.14 0.13 -5.75
CA GLU A 431 24.71 0.69 -4.46
C GLU A 431 24.62 2.22 -4.50
N ALA A 432 25.54 2.89 -5.20
CA ALA A 432 25.51 4.34 -5.39
C ALA A 432 24.31 4.81 -6.22
N GLN A 433 23.84 4.02 -7.19
CA GLN A 433 22.67 4.36 -8.01
C GLN A 433 21.33 4.09 -7.30
N MET A 434 21.23 3.11 -6.39
CA MET A 434 20.00 2.94 -5.58
C MET A 434 19.82 4.07 -4.54
N LEU A 435 20.90 4.53 -3.90
CA LEU A 435 20.80 5.61 -2.90
C LEU A 435 20.41 6.97 -3.49
N ALA A 436 20.61 7.18 -4.80
CA ALA A 436 20.22 8.41 -5.49
C ALA A 436 18.75 8.45 -5.93
N SER A 437 17.97 7.37 -5.76
CA SER A 437 16.56 7.30 -6.14
C SER A 437 15.57 7.43 -4.97
N LEU A 438 16.05 7.80 -3.77
CA LEU A 438 15.26 7.84 -2.53
C LEU A 438 15.32 9.20 -1.80
N ILE A 439 15.56 10.29 -2.54
CA ILE A 439 15.56 11.69 -2.07
C ILE A 439 14.56 12.50 -2.91
#